data_AF-A0A1C6VMM8-F1
#
_entry.id   AF-A0A1C6VMM8-F1
#
_cell.length_a   1.000
_cell.length_b   1.000
_cell.length_c   1.000
_cell.angle_alpha   90.00
_cell.angle_beta   90.00
_cell.angle_gamma   90.00
#
_symmetry.space_group_name_H-M   'P 1'
#
loop_
_entity.id
_entity.type
_entity.pdbx_description
1 polymer ?
#
loop_
_entity_poly.entity_id
_entity_poly.type
_entity_poly.pdbx_seq_one_letter_code
_entity_poly.pdbx_strand_id
1 'polypeptide(L)'
;MDRVSRPLVALLMVAALAGCGSAAPSAGTHTWSPPEPIATASDPTPATTPSSKLERITFEQAMARYVTANYPKGSRYVGNCETAKPDPRGVCGLKKAVVDEGEVWGIGAPSSEIDAFLLLAEGDTGWQVADAYVPAFEGDDAGPTPSWFAGIE
;
A
#
# COMPACT_ATOMS: atom_id res chain seq x y z
N MET A 1 22.46 21.18 42.36
CA MET A 1 23.40 20.06 42.18
C MET A 1 23.14 19.45 40.82
N ASP A 2 24.20 19.04 40.17
CA ASP A 2 24.54 19.25 38.76
C ASP A 2 23.70 18.56 37.68
N ARG A 3 23.66 19.24 36.52
CA ARG A 3 23.13 18.78 35.23
C ARG A 3 24.05 17.71 34.64
N VAL A 4 23.51 16.64 34.07
CA VAL A 4 24.26 15.75 33.17
C VAL A 4 23.59 15.70 31.81
N SER A 5 24.08 16.56 30.92
CA SER A 5 23.84 16.52 29.47
C SER A 5 24.70 15.40 28.86
N ARG A 6 24.12 14.59 27.96
CA ARG A 6 24.88 13.67 27.11
C ARG A 6 24.67 14.07 25.64
N PRO A 7 25.72 14.54 24.94
CA PRO A 7 25.70 14.71 23.49
C PRO A 7 26.52 13.65 22.75
N LEU A 8 26.34 13.62 21.41
CA LEU A 8 27.09 12.94 20.34
C LEU A 8 26.71 11.46 20.10
N VAL A 9 26.53 10.96 18.87
CA VAL A 9 27.37 11.13 17.66
C VAL A 9 26.51 11.03 16.39
N ALA A 10 26.70 11.97 15.46
CA ALA A 10 26.27 11.85 14.06
C ALA A 10 27.40 11.22 13.24
N LEU A 11 27.09 10.20 12.42
CA LEU A 11 28.01 9.62 11.45
C LEU A 11 27.44 9.81 10.04
N LEU A 12 28.01 10.80 9.36
CA LEU A 12 27.95 11.01 7.92
C LEU A 12 28.83 9.97 7.22
N MET A 13 28.30 9.28 6.21
CA MET A 13 29.11 8.66 5.16
C MET A 13 28.55 9.07 3.80
N VAL A 14 29.28 9.98 3.16
CA VAL A 14 29.15 10.35 1.75
C VAL A 14 30.18 9.52 0.99
N ALA A 15 29.74 8.82 -0.06
CA ALA A 15 30.64 8.33 -1.10
C ALA A 15 29.91 8.43 -2.45
N ALA A 16 30.22 9.49 -3.19
CA ALA A 16 30.00 9.58 -4.62
C ALA A 16 31.27 9.10 -5.32
N LEU A 17 31.16 8.22 -6.32
CA LEU A 17 32.17 8.08 -7.37
C LEU A 17 31.49 7.60 -8.66
N ALA A 18 31.75 8.39 -9.70
CA ALA A 18 31.22 8.30 -11.04
C ALA A 18 31.73 7.07 -11.80
N GLY A 19 30.84 6.48 -12.62
CA GLY A 19 31.18 5.54 -13.68
C GLY A 19 30.59 6.02 -15.00
N CYS A 20 31.28 6.95 -15.66
CA CYS A 20 31.00 7.38 -17.02
C CYS A 20 31.61 6.34 -17.97
N GLY A 21 30.78 5.58 -18.68
CA GLY A 21 31.22 4.60 -19.66
C GLY A 21 30.47 4.79 -20.98
N SER A 22 30.97 5.69 -21.82
CA SER A 22 30.55 5.82 -23.21
C SER A 22 31.28 4.76 -24.05
N ALA A 23 30.52 3.85 -24.67
CA ALA A 23 31.01 3.06 -25.80
C ALA A 23 29.87 2.79 -26.79
N ALA A 24 29.97 3.43 -27.94
CA ALA A 24 29.41 2.99 -29.22
C ALA A 24 30.50 3.24 -30.28
N PRO A 25 30.48 2.61 -31.48
CA PRO A 25 29.53 1.64 -32.01
C PRO A 25 30.23 0.36 -32.54
N SER A 26 29.47 -0.68 -32.88
CA SER A 26 29.93 -1.70 -33.82
C SER A 26 28.90 -1.87 -34.92
N ALA A 27 29.37 -1.63 -36.15
CA ALA A 27 28.66 -1.83 -37.38
C ALA A 27 28.41 -3.33 -37.59
N GLY A 28 27.15 -3.73 -37.54
CA GLY A 28 26.66 -5.00 -38.05
C GLY A 28 25.65 -4.71 -39.14
N THR A 29 26.09 -4.71 -40.39
CA THR A 29 25.24 -4.54 -41.57
C THR A 29 24.37 -5.78 -41.75
N HIS A 30 23.18 -5.78 -41.17
CA HIS A 30 22.11 -6.70 -41.58
C HIS A 30 21.13 -5.92 -42.45
N THR A 31 21.38 -5.93 -43.76
CA THR A 31 20.40 -5.54 -44.77
C THR A 31 19.28 -6.57 -44.74
N TRP A 32 18.18 -6.24 -44.07
CA TRP A 32 16.91 -6.94 -44.18
C TRP A 32 15.94 -6.05 -44.98
N SER A 33 15.62 -6.47 -46.21
CA SER A 33 14.61 -5.83 -47.04
C SER A 33 13.21 -6.26 -46.60
N PRO A 34 12.25 -5.34 -46.43
CA PRO A 34 10.86 -5.69 -46.16
C PRO A 34 10.17 -6.18 -47.44
N PRO A 35 9.29 -7.20 -47.37
CA PRO A 35 8.32 -7.41 -48.44
C PRO A 35 7.17 -6.41 -48.28
N GLU A 36 6.95 -5.57 -49.30
CA GLU A 36 5.64 -4.92 -49.48
C GLU A 36 4.60 -5.97 -49.90
N PRO A 37 3.36 -5.84 -49.38
CA PRO A 37 2.25 -5.78 -50.32
C PRO A 37 1.20 -4.72 -49.98
N ILE A 38 0.93 -3.89 -50.99
CA ILE A 38 -0.36 -3.40 -51.55
C ILE A 38 -1.51 -3.07 -50.57
N ALA A 39 -1.96 -1.82 -50.68
CA ALA A 39 -2.99 -1.10 -49.93
C ALA A 39 -4.38 -1.74 -49.83
N THR A 40 -5.07 -1.47 -48.71
CA THR A 40 -6.52 -1.25 -48.66
C THR A 40 -6.82 -0.20 -47.59
N ALA A 41 -7.45 0.90 -48.00
CA ALA A 41 -7.91 1.96 -47.10
C ALA A 41 -9.12 1.51 -46.28
N SER A 42 -9.17 1.86 -44.98
CA SER A 42 -10.35 2.42 -44.29
C SER A 42 -10.03 2.70 -42.81
N ASP A 43 -10.30 3.95 -42.43
CA ASP A 43 -10.43 4.55 -41.09
C ASP A 43 -9.22 4.66 -40.13
N PRO A 44 -8.93 5.88 -39.61
CA PRO A 44 -8.11 6.01 -38.42
C PRO A 44 -8.91 5.43 -37.24
N THR A 45 -8.43 4.31 -36.70
CA THR A 45 -8.84 3.88 -35.36
C THR A 45 -8.54 5.04 -34.40
N PRO A 46 -9.51 5.60 -33.67
CA PRO A 46 -9.19 6.58 -32.65
C PRO A 46 -8.28 5.89 -31.65
N ALA A 47 -7.03 6.35 -31.58
CA ALA A 47 -6.13 5.98 -30.50
C ALA A 47 -6.77 6.48 -29.21
N THR A 48 -7.48 5.60 -28.52
CA THR A 48 -7.99 5.85 -27.18
C THR A 48 -6.77 6.06 -26.31
N THR A 49 -6.37 7.31 -26.17
CA THR A 49 -5.29 7.69 -25.26
C THR A 49 -5.77 7.25 -23.88
N PRO A 50 -5.10 6.31 -23.19
CA PRO A 50 -5.51 5.95 -21.84
C PRO A 50 -5.51 7.23 -21.04
N SER A 51 -6.68 7.58 -20.49
CA SER A 51 -6.83 8.78 -19.68
C SER A 51 -5.76 8.72 -18.60
N SER A 52 -4.77 9.61 -18.68
CA SER A 52 -3.66 9.67 -17.71
C SER A 52 -4.12 10.30 -16.40
N LYS A 53 -5.36 9.98 -15.99
CA LYS A 53 -5.91 10.32 -14.70
C LYS A 53 -5.30 9.31 -13.74
N LEU A 54 -4.37 9.76 -12.90
CA LEU A 54 -3.89 8.98 -11.77
C LEU A 54 -5.11 8.45 -11.02
N GLU A 55 -5.30 7.13 -11.06
CA GLU A 55 -6.40 6.48 -10.38
C GLU A 55 -6.14 6.56 -8.87
N ARG A 56 -7.00 7.28 -8.14
CA ARG A 56 -6.88 7.41 -6.68
C ARG A 56 -7.19 6.06 -6.04
N ILE A 57 -6.42 5.73 -5.01
CA ILE A 57 -6.60 4.48 -4.25
C ILE A 57 -7.95 4.52 -3.51
N THR A 58 -8.79 3.54 -3.77
CA THR A 58 -10.06 3.40 -3.04
C THR A 58 -9.81 2.81 -1.65
N PHE A 59 -10.77 2.99 -0.74
CA PHE A 59 -10.74 2.38 0.58
C PHE A 59 -10.54 0.85 0.51
N GLU A 60 -11.30 0.17 -0.36
CA GLU A 60 -11.21 -1.28 -0.54
C GLU A 60 -9.85 -1.72 -1.05
N GLN A 61 -9.22 -0.91 -1.93
CA GLN A 61 -7.88 -1.19 -2.42
C GLN A 61 -6.84 -1.03 -1.30
N ALA A 62 -6.95 0.00 -0.46
CA ALA A 62 -6.08 0.19 0.70
C ALA A 62 -6.19 -1.00 1.68
N MET A 63 -7.42 -1.41 1.98
CA MET A 63 -7.71 -2.56 2.86
C MET A 63 -7.21 -3.87 2.27
N ALA A 64 -7.48 -4.13 0.98
CA ALA A 64 -7.00 -5.33 0.30
C ALA A 64 -5.46 -5.43 0.28
N ARG A 65 -4.77 -4.30 0.10
CA ARG A 65 -3.31 -4.23 0.18
C ARG A 65 -2.82 -4.56 1.59
N TYR A 66 -3.43 -3.97 2.62
CA TYR A 66 -3.07 -4.28 4.00
C TYR A 66 -3.28 -5.77 4.33
N VAL A 67 -4.42 -6.33 3.96
CA VAL A 67 -4.72 -7.76 4.19
C VAL A 67 -3.71 -8.66 3.48
N THR A 68 -3.38 -8.35 2.22
CA THR A 68 -2.41 -9.14 1.45
C THR A 68 -1.02 -9.11 2.08
N ALA A 69 -0.64 -7.99 2.71
CA ALA A 69 0.68 -7.81 3.31
C ALA A 69 0.81 -8.42 4.72
N ASN A 70 -0.27 -8.45 5.51
CA ASN A 70 -0.20 -8.74 6.95
C ASN A 70 -0.91 -10.04 7.38
N TYR A 71 -1.74 -10.64 6.53
CA TYR A 71 -2.45 -11.88 6.86
C TYR A 71 -1.85 -13.09 6.13
N PRO A 72 -2.14 -14.33 6.59
CA PRO A 72 -1.63 -15.54 5.94
C PRO A 72 -1.91 -15.56 4.43
N LYS A 73 -0.97 -16.11 3.66
CA LYS A 73 -1.06 -16.15 2.20
C LYS A 73 -2.38 -16.74 1.73
N GLY A 74 -3.05 -16.02 0.82
CA GLY A 74 -4.36 -16.40 0.28
C GLY A 74 -5.55 -15.79 1.01
N SER A 75 -5.30 -15.02 2.08
CA SER A 75 -6.31 -14.15 2.70
C SER A 75 -6.70 -13.01 1.77
N ARG A 76 -7.94 -12.54 1.88
CA ARG A 76 -8.46 -11.43 1.07
C ARG A 76 -9.45 -10.58 1.84
N TYR A 77 -9.46 -9.29 1.53
CA TYR A 77 -10.47 -8.39 2.06
C TYR A 77 -11.84 -8.71 1.45
N VAL A 78 -12.87 -8.91 2.30
CA VAL A 78 -14.22 -9.32 1.88
C VAL A 78 -15.30 -8.27 2.20
N GLY A 79 -14.91 -7.08 2.64
CA GLY A 79 -15.84 -5.96 2.90
C GLY A 79 -16.20 -5.80 4.38
N ASN A 80 -17.40 -5.26 4.64
CA ASN A 80 -17.87 -4.97 5.99
C ASN A 80 -18.20 -6.25 6.79
N CYS A 81 -17.65 -6.40 7.99
CA CYS A 81 -17.90 -7.54 8.88
C CYS A 81 -19.38 -7.80 9.21
N GLU A 82 -20.24 -6.78 9.24
CA GLU A 82 -21.67 -6.94 9.53
C GLU A 82 -22.43 -7.71 8.43
N THR A 83 -21.90 -7.71 7.22
CA THR A 83 -22.57 -8.27 6.03
C THR A 83 -21.72 -9.32 5.31
N ALA A 84 -20.44 -9.44 5.66
CA ALA A 84 -19.54 -10.43 5.10
C ALA A 84 -20.03 -11.83 5.43
N LYS A 85 -20.06 -12.69 4.40
CA LYS A 85 -20.34 -14.12 4.59
C LYS A 85 -19.14 -14.79 5.27
N PRO A 86 -19.38 -15.85 6.08
CA PRO A 86 -18.31 -16.66 6.62
C PRO A 86 -17.37 -17.16 5.51
N ASP A 87 -16.07 -16.92 5.67
CA ASP A 87 -15.04 -17.33 4.73
C ASP A 87 -13.75 -17.63 5.49
N PRO A 88 -13.19 -18.86 5.39
CA PRO A 88 -11.99 -19.24 6.14
C PRO A 88 -10.72 -18.48 5.72
N ARG A 89 -10.78 -17.72 4.63
CA ARG A 89 -9.71 -16.83 4.13
C ARG A 89 -10.19 -15.39 3.99
N GLY A 90 -11.38 -15.07 4.49
CA GLY A 90 -11.93 -13.74 4.45
C GLY A 90 -11.40 -12.92 5.62
N VAL A 91 -11.03 -11.69 5.34
CA VAL A 91 -10.77 -10.66 6.34
C VAL A 91 -11.73 -9.52 6.06
N CYS A 92 -12.48 -9.08 7.05
CA CYS A 92 -13.47 -8.03 6.94
C CYS A 92 -13.07 -6.82 7.81
N GLY A 93 -13.70 -5.68 7.56
CA GLY A 93 -13.52 -4.46 8.35
C GLY A 93 -14.82 -4.02 9.00
N LEU A 94 -14.73 -3.45 10.20
CA LEU A 94 -15.84 -2.80 10.90
C LEU A 94 -15.40 -1.40 11.32
N LYS A 95 -16.08 -0.36 10.84
CA LYS A 95 -15.79 1.01 11.26
C LYS A 95 -16.10 1.17 12.75
N LYS A 96 -15.15 1.72 13.49
CA LYS A 96 -15.23 1.91 14.95
C LYS A 96 -15.42 3.37 15.32
N ALA A 97 -14.59 4.24 14.75
CA ALA A 97 -14.60 5.65 15.10
C ALA A 97 -14.07 6.50 13.94
N VAL A 98 -14.19 7.82 14.11
CA VAL A 98 -13.47 8.82 13.33
C VAL A 98 -12.58 9.56 14.33
N VAL A 99 -11.29 9.64 14.03
CA VAL A 99 -10.30 10.33 14.88
C VAL A 99 -9.58 11.34 14.01
N ASP A 100 -9.60 12.60 14.41
CA ASP A 100 -9.18 13.73 13.59
C ASP A 100 -9.87 13.71 12.22
N GLU A 101 -9.10 13.56 11.14
CA GLU A 101 -9.57 13.46 9.75
C GLU A 101 -9.52 12.01 9.21
N GLY A 102 -9.19 11.04 10.07
CA GLY A 102 -9.07 9.63 9.74
C GLY A 102 -10.22 8.77 10.29
N GLU A 103 -10.34 7.56 9.77
CA GLU A 103 -11.30 6.55 10.21
C GLU A 103 -10.58 5.38 10.87
N VAL A 104 -11.07 4.97 12.04
CA VAL A 104 -10.58 3.76 12.69
C VAL A 104 -11.47 2.57 12.34
N TRP A 105 -10.84 1.51 11.88
CA TRP A 105 -11.47 0.27 11.44
C TRP A 105 -10.91 -0.91 12.21
N GLY A 106 -11.78 -1.67 12.88
CA GLY A 106 -11.44 -2.99 13.40
C GLY A 106 -11.41 -4.01 12.25
N ILE A 107 -10.42 -4.90 12.23
CA ILE A 107 -10.20 -5.91 11.20
C ILE A 107 -10.19 -7.29 11.83
N GLY A 108 -10.88 -8.24 11.22
CA GLY A 108 -10.86 -9.64 11.67
C GLY A 108 -11.49 -10.60 10.66
N ALA A 109 -11.60 -11.87 11.04
CA ALA A 109 -12.37 -12.83 10.25
C ALA A 109 -13.90 -12.54 10.35
N PRO A 110 -14.68 -12.78 9.28
CA PRO A 110 -16.13 -12.63 9.32
C PRO A 110 -16.75 -13.45 10.47
N SER A 111 -17.64 -12.84 11.24
CA SER A 111 -18.29 -13.43 12.43
C SER A 111 -17.34 -13.79 13.59
N SER A 112 -16.12 -13.29 13.60
CA SER A 112 -15.15 -13.47 14.69
C SER A 112 -14.90 -12.17 15.45
N GLU A 113 -14.06 -12.24 16.48
CA GLU A 113 -13.52 -11.07 17.17
C GLU A 113 -12.58 -10.26 16.25
N ILE A 114 -12.29 -9.04 16.67
CA ILE A 114 -11.39 -8.13 15.96
C ILE A 114 -9.94 -8.46 16.33
N ASP A 115 -9.13 -8.74 15.32
CA ASP A 115 -7.71 -9.09 15.46
C ASP A 115 -6.79 -7.86 15.52
N ALA A 116 -7.19 -6.77 14.85
CA ALA A 116 -6.39 -5.55 14.73
C ALA A 116 -7.26 -4.31 14.51
N PHE A 117 -6.70 -3.14 14.74
CA PHE A 117 -7.32 -1.85 14.44
C PHE A 117 -6.42 -1.04 13.50
N LEU A 118 -7.02 -0.44 12.48
CA LEU A 118 -6.34 0.40 11.50
C LEU A 118 -6.84 1.82 11.60
N LEU A 119 -5.95 2.79 11.58
CA LEU A 119 -6.27 4.17 11.28
C LEU A 119 -6.07 4.38 9.78
N LEU A 120 -7.16 4.59 9.05
CA LEU A 120 -7.14 4.93 7.63
C LEU A 120 -7.39 6.43 7.44
N ALA A 121 -6.67 7.03 6.49
CA ALA A 121 -6.86 8.44 6.14
C ALA A 121 -6.92 8.58 4.61
N GLU A 122 -7.71 9.53 4.12
CA GLU A 122 -7.73 9.91 2.70
C GLU A 122 -6.71 11.03 2.46
N GLY A 123 -5.73 10.79 1.60
CA GLY A 123 -4.75 11.78 1.15
C GLY A 123 -4.88 12.09 -0.35
N ASP A 124 -3.92 12.84 -0.90
CA ASP A 124 -3.93 13.26 -2.31
C ASP A 124 -4.03 12.08 -3.29
N THR A 125 -3.38 10.96 -2.95
CA THR A 125 -3.35 9.73 -3.76
C THR A 125 -4.51 8.76 -3.48
N GLY A 126 -5.42 9.13 -2.57
CA GLY A 126 -6.54 8.29 -2.12
C GLY A 126 -6.35 7.76 -0.71
N TRP A 127 -7.06 6.67 -0.38
CA TRP A 127 -7.05 6.06 0.94
C TRP A 127 -5.73 5.33 1.23
N GLN A 128 -5.26 5.45 2.47
CA GLN A 128 -4.09 4.74 2.97
C GLN A 128 -4.25 4.34 4.44
N VAL A 129 -3.59 3.26 4.84
CA VAL A 129 -3.44 2.91 6.26
C VAL A 129 -2.35 3.80 6.83
N ALA A 130 -2.73 4.74 7.68
CA ALA A 130 -1.83 5.70 8.31
C ALA A 130 -1.11 5.09 9.52
N ASP A 131 -1.79 4.22 10.27
CA ASP A 131 -1.23 3.47 11.39
C ASP A 131 -2.03 2.18 11.65
N ALA A 132 -1.45 1.26 12.40
CA ALA A 132 -2.08 -0.01 12.78
C ALA A 132 -1.74 -0.39 14.22
N TYR A 133 -2.71 -0.96 14.93
CA TYR A 133 -2.55 -1.46 16.28
C TYR A 133 -3.07 -2.89 16.40
N VAL A 134 -2.25 -3.77 16.95
CA VAL A 134 -2.62 -5.15 17.30
C VAL A 134 -2.57 -5.24 18.83
N PRO A 135 -3.73 -5.38 19.50
CA PRO A 135 -3.77 -5.60 20.94
C PRO A 135 -3.01 -6.88 21.32
N ALA A 136 -2.36 -6.88 22.49
CA ALA A 136 -1.76 -8.10 23.02
C ALA A 136 -2.86 -9.05 23.47
N PHE A 137 -2.67 -10.32 23.15
CA PHE A 137 -3.33 -11.41 23.84
C PHE A 137 -2.46 -11.87 25.02
N GLU A 138 -3.05 -12.61 25.96
CA GLU A 138 -2.33 -13.06 27.16
C GLU A 138 -1.03 -13.80 26.79
N GLY A 139 0.10 -13.25 27.22
CA GLY A 139 1.43 -13.81 26.97
C GLY A 139 2.20 -13.20 25.80
N ASP A 140 1.61 -12.25 25.06
CA ASP A 140 2.29 -11.49 24.02
C ASP A 140 2.71 -10.10 24.50
N ASP A 141 3.90 -9.65 24.08
CA ASP A 141 4.32 -8.25 24.22
C ASP A 141 3.64 -7.42 23.12
N ALA A 142 2.54 -6.75 23.45
CA ALA A 142 2.04 -5.70 22.57
C ALA A 142 3.03 -4.54 22.52
N GLY A 143 3.21 -4.00 21.32
CA GLY A 143 3.78 -2.67 21.17
C GLY A 143 2.98 -1.63 21.95
N PRO A 144 3.55 -0.42 22.14
CA PRO A 144 2.84 0.64 22.85
C PRO A 144 1.50 0.95 22.18
N THR A 145 0.44 1.09 22.98
CA THR A 145 -0.88 1.51 22.49
C THR A 145 -0.78 2.89 21.85
N PRO A 146 -1.16 3.05 20.57
CA PRO A 146 -1.13 4.35 19.92
C PRO A 146 -2.09 5.34 20.56
N SER A 147 -1.74 6.63 20.55
CA SER A 147 -2.55 7.68 21.15
C SER A 147 -3.93 7.84 20.51
N TRP A 148 -4.04 7.58 19.20
CA TRP A 148 -5.32 7.63 18.49
C TRP A 148 -6.28 6.51 18.90
N PHE A 149 -5.77 5.44 19.51
CA PHE A 149 -6.57 4.32 19.99
C PHE A 149 -7.19 4.58 21.37
N ALA A 150 -6.73 5.62 22.08
CA ALA A 150 -7.27 5.98 23.38
C ALA A 150 -8.73 6.45 23.25
N GLY A 151 -9.68 5.65 23.78
CA GLY A 151 -11.11 5.98 23.81
C GLY A 151 -11.95 5.37 22.68
N ILE A 152 -11.40 4.40 21.95
CA ILE A 152 -12.17 3.60 20.99
C ILE A 152 -12.75 2.38 21.72
N GLU A 153 -14.05 2.41 22.01
CA GLU A 153 -14.83 1.30 22.59
C GLU A 153 -15.85 0.75 21.57
#